data_AF-A0A7S0YP64-F1
#
_entry.id   AF-A0A7S0YP64-F1
#
_cell.length_a   1.000
_cell.length_b   1.000
_cell.length_c   1.000
_cell.angle_alpha   90.00
_cell.angle_beta   90.00
_cell.angle_gamma   90.00
#
_symmetry.space_group_name_H-M   'P 1'
#
loop_
_entity.id
_entity.type
_entity.pdbx_description
1 polymer ?
#
loop_
_entity_poly.entity_id
_entity_poly.type
_entity_poly.pdbx_seq_one_letter_code
_entity_poly.pdbx_strand_id
1 'polypeptide(L)'
;AADVVKMAIKTPRPSQVAEMEFAVARFIEKHGAPAVGLCMGAAGQRSRVVNGFLSFSTHPRMPGAAAPGQLFAADVKRLRHELGLTPARRDFFLFGSPIAKSASPAMHNAAFGALGIAGWVYGRCETTDIAEALEVIGREEFGGGSVTMPLKEAVMPHMAELSDSARRIGAVNTIVARTLAGGKRLLFGDNTDWVAVRNLVQDRVCARRLRTGGDCTAVLVGAGGTAKAAMYALCKTRGVRKPILVYNRTASRGQALADEFGGKSITSLEGLTGVGVIVSTIPPEGHEAIPESLLAGNPIMLDASYMPGGAPLTKRALAAGCDVIAGPHMLFEQATYQSERWTGR
;
A
#
# COMPACT_ATOMS: atom_id res chain seq x y z
N ALA A 1 4.41 33.48 -18.07
CA ALA A 1 5.29 32.49 -18.72
C ALA A 1 4.53 31.18 -18.84
N ALA A 2 4.87 30.30 -19.78
CA ALA A 2 4.23 28.98 -19.89
C ALA A 2 4.77 28.04 -18.81
N ASP A 3 3.89 27.26 -18.17
CA ASP A 3 4.28 26.31 -17.11
C ASP A 3 5.04 25.09 -17.68
N VAL A 4 4.69 24.67 -18.90
CA VAL A 4 5.36 23.60 -19.65
C VAL A 4 5.37 23.94 -21.14
N VAL A 5 6.50 23.75 -21.81
CA VAL A 5 6.62 23.91 -23.26
C VAL A 5 6.54 22.55 -23.97
N LYS A 6 5.71 22.45 -25.01
CA LYS A 6 5.61 21.25 -25.84
C LYS A 6 5.97 21.58 -27.29
N MET A 7 6.96 20.86 -27.82
CA MET A 7 7.40 20.95 -29.21
C MET A 7 7.15 19.60 -29.90
N ALA A 8 6.52 19.64 -31.07
CA ALA A 8 6.27 18.44 -31.85
C ALA A 8 6.55 18.70 -33.34
N ILE A 9 7.39 17.88 -33.95
CA ILE A 9 7.71 17.94 -35.39
C ILE A 9 7.32 16.63 -36.07
N LYS A 10 6.96 16.68 -37.34
CA LYS A 10 6.87 15.47 -38.18
C LYS A 10 8.24 15.23 -38.80
N THR A 11 8.75 14.00 -38.73
CA THR A 11 10.05 13.66 -39.29
C THR A 11 10.03 12.32 -40.02
N PRO A 12 10.60 12.23 -41.23
CA PRO A 12 10.95 10.95 -41.86
C PRO A 12 12.37 10.49 -41.49
N ARG A 13 13.18 11.32 -40.81
CA ARG A 13 14.60 11.07 -40.50
C ARG A 13 14.80 10.73 -39.02
N PRO A 14 15.26 9.50 -38.69
CA PRO A 14 15.52 9.12 -37.29
C PRO A 14 16.55 10.01 -36.57
N SER A 15 17.52 10.59 -37.28
CA SER A 15 18.54 11.48 -36.71
C SER A 15 17.95 12.72 -36.02
N GLN A 16 16.80 13.22 -36.49
CA GLN A 16 16.14 14.39 -35.92
C GLN A 16 15.60 14.16 -34.50
N VAL A 17 15.51 12.89 -34.06
CA VAL A 17 15.19 12.58 -32.66
C VAL A 17 16.29 13.09 -31.72
N ALA A 18 17.57 12.90 -32.08
CA ALA A 18 18.69 13.39 -31.28
C ALA A 18 18.77 14.93 -31.28
N GLU A 19 18.51 15.56 -32.43
CA GLU A 19 18.41 17.02 -32.54
C GLU A 19 17.32 17.58 -31.63
N MET A 20 16.16 16.92 -31.58
CA MET A 20 15.05 17.30 -30.69
C MET A 20 15.42 17.13 -29.20
N GLU A 21 16.05 16.02 -28.82
CA GLU A 21 16.54 15.80 -27.44
C GLU A 21 17.50 16.91 -27.01
N PHE A 22 18.46 17.25 -27.86
CA PHE A 22 19.42 18.33 -27.62
C PHE A 22 18.74 19.70 -27.49
N ALA A 23 17.79 20.01 -28.38
CA ALA A 23 17.03 21.26 -28.34
C ALA A 23 16.21 21.41 -27.05
N VAL A 24 15.55 20.33 -26.59
CA VAL A 24 14.80 20.31 -25.33
C VAL A 24 15.72 20.53 -24.14
N ALA A 25 16.85 19.83 -24.07
CA ALA A 25 17.82 19.99 -22.99
C ALA A 25 18.36 21.43 -22.91
N ARG A 26 18.76 22.01 -24.06
CA ARG A 26 19.22 23.40 -24.17
C ARG A 26 18.15 24.41 -23.75
N PHE A 27 16.89 24.15 -24.07
CA PHE A 27 15.77 25.00 -23.68
C PHE A 27 15.59 24.99 -22.15
N ILE A 28 15.56 23.81 -21.53
CA ILE A 28 15.40 23.66 -20.08
C ILE A 28 16.55 24.36 -19.35
N GLU A 29 17.78 24.16 -19.80
CA GLU A 29 18.98 24.80 -19.24
C GLU A 29 18.92 26.33 -19.33
N LYS A 30 18.50 26.88 -20.48
CA LYS A 30 18.47 28.33 -20.72
C LYS A 30 17.32 29.03 -20.00
N HIS A 31 16.16 28.38 -19.91
CA HIS A 31 14.92 29.02 -19.47
C HIS A 31 14.42 28.54 -18.11
N GLY A 32 14.99 27.48 -17.53
CA GLY A 32 14.55 26.90 -16.26
C GLY A 32 13.12 26.32 -16.30
N ALA A 33 12.52 26.20 -17.48
CA ALA A 33 11.14 25.77 -17.67
C ALA A 33 11.08 24.34 -18.22
N PRO A 34 10.21 23.46 -17.68
CA PRO A 34 10.03 22.11 -18.20
C PRO A 34 9.61 22.10 -19.67
N ALA A 35 10.19 21.20 -20.47
CA ALA A 35 9.85 21.06 -21.88
C ALA A 35 9.76 19.61 -22.33
N VAL A 36 8.94 19.36 -23.35
CA VAL A 36 8.74 18.06 -24.00
C VAL A 36 8.95 18.22 -25.50
N GLY A 37 9.81 17.37 -26.08
CA GLY A 37 10.07 17.33 -27.52
C GLY A 37 9.64 16.00 -28.12
N LEU A 38 8.87 16.03 -29.21
CA LEU A 38 8.34 14.84 -29.88
C LEU A 38 8.59 14.90 -31.38
N CYS A 39 8.97 13.75 -31.91
CA CYS A 39 9.04 13.46 -33.33
C CYS A 39 7.85 12.55 -33.70
N MET A 40 6.94 13.03 -34.53
CA MET A 40 5.78 12.28 -35.03
C MET A 40 6.15 11.44 -36.24
N GLY A 41 5.39 10.35 -36.45
CA GLY A 41 5.65 9.36 -37.50
C GLY A 41 6.48 8.18 -37.00
N ALA A 42 6.62 7.15 -37.83
CA ALA A 42 7.33 5.91 -37.49
C ALA A 42 8.80 6.18 -37.10
N ALA A 43 9.52 6.98 -37.90
CA ALA A 43 10.91 7.37 -37.63
C ALA A 43 11.09 8.14 -36.30
N GLY A 44 10.02 8.74 -35.78
CA GLY A 44 10.04 9.55 -34.56
C GLY A 44 9.74 8.77 -33.27
N GLN A 45 9.36 7.49 -33.34
CA GLN A 45 8.92 6.70 -32.18
C GLN A 45 9.91 6.72 -31.00
N ARG A 46 11.23 6.69 -31.27
CA ARG A 46 12.28 6.78 -30.25
C ARG A 46 12.16 8.03 -29.37
N SER A 47 11.73 9.16 -29.91
CA SER A 47 11.52 10.41 -29.14
C SER A 47 10.49 10.23 -28.01
N ARG A 48 9.50 9.35 -28.18
CA ARG A 48 8.49 9.05 -27.15
C ARG A 48 9.05 8.16 -26.05
N VAL A 49 10.00 7.28 -26.40
CA VAL A 49 10.66 6.36 -25.48
C VAL A 49 11.63 7.11 -24.58
N VAL A 50 12.49 7.93 -25.15
CA VAL A 50 13.53 8.69 -24.43
C VAL A 50 13.00 9.89 -23.64
N ASN A 51 11.86 10.46 -24.02
CA ASN A 51 11.26 11.58 -23.31
C ASN A 51 10.72 11.14 -21.94
N GLY A 52 11.43 11.46 -20.85
CA GLY A 52 11.07 11.05 -19.48
C GLY A 52 9.94 11.85 -18.82
N PHE A 53 9.60 13.03 -19.33
CA PHE A 53 8.64 13.96 -18.72
C PHE A 53 7.36 14.06 -19.56
N LEU A 54 6.19 13.78 -18.97
CA LEU A 54 4.87 13.85 -19.65
C LEU A 54 4.83 13.14 -21.02
N SER A 55 5.31 11.88 -21.08
CA SER A 55 5.38 11.11 -22.32
C SER A 55 4.00 10.76 -22.87
N PHE A 56 3.77 11.09 -24.14
CA PHE A 56 2.49 10.84 -24.81
C PHE A 56 2.44 9.43 -25.38
N SER A 57 1.58 8.59 -24.78
CA SER A 57 1.32 7.20 -25.16
C SER A 57 -0.18 6.96 -25.37
N THR A 58 -0.56 5.81 -25.93
CA THR A 58 -1.96 5.38 -26.07
C THR A 58 -2.21 4.07 -25.30
N HIS A 59 -3.45 3.59 -25.30
CA HIS A 59 -3.87 2.36 -24.62
C HIS A 59 -4.71 1.49 -25.56
N PRO A 60 -4.62 0.15 -25.53
CA PRO A 60 -5.37 -0.74 -26.43
C PRO A 60 -6.90 -0.57 -26.40
N ARG A 61 -7.44 -0.05 -25.29
CA ARG A 61 -8.88 0.24 -25.14
C ARG A 61 -9.30 1.60 -25.71
N MET A 62 -8.37 2.41 -26.22
CA MET A 62 -8.68 3.68 -26.87
C MET A 62 -9.13 3.44 -28.32
N PRO A 63 -10.05 4.26 -28.86
CA PRO A 63 -10.57 4.10 -30.22
C PRO A 63 -9.51 4.26 -31.33
N GLY A 64 -8.32 4.79 -31.00
CA GLY A 64 -7.20 4.92 -31.92
C GLY A 64 -6.04 5.69 -31.31
N ALA A 65 -4.97 5.85 -32.07
CA ALA A 65 -3.89 6.76 -31.72
C ALA A 65 -4.29 8.22 -32.03
N ALA A 66 -3.95 9.14 -31.13
CA ALA A 66 -4.20 10.57 -31.32
C ALA A 66 -3.21 11.21 -32.31
N ALA A 67 -2.05 10.58 -32.54
CA ALA A 67 -1.04 11.08 -33.49
C ALA A 67 -0.27 9.93 -34.16
N PRO A 68 0.25 10.13 -35.39
CA PRO A 68 1.08 9.15 -36.07
C PRO A 68 2.31 8.75 -35.25
N GLY A 69 2.58 7.44 -35.20
CA GLY A 69 3.73 6.87 -34.47
C GLY A 69 3.58 6.92 -32.95
N GLN A 70 2.37 7.06 -32.40
CA GLN A 70 2.14 6.91 -30.96
C GLN A 70 2.26 5.44 -30.54
N LEU A 71 2.93 5.20 -29.42
CA LEU A 71 3.17 3.87 -28.85
C LEU A 71 2.19 3.59 -27.70
N PHE A 72 1.89 2.32 -27.45
CA PHE A 72 1.19 1.96 -26.22
C PHE A 72 2.07 2.26 -25.00
N ALA A 73 1.44 2.62 -23.88
CA ALA A 73 2.17 2.88 -22.63
C ALA A 73 3.05 1.68 -22.21
N ALA A 74 2.58 0.45 -22.45
CA ALA A 74 3.33 -0.77 -22.19
C ALA A 74 4.58 -0.89 -23.08
N ASP A 75 4.48 -0.58 -24.38
CA ASP A 75 5.63 -0.62 -25.30
C ASP A 75 6.69 0.42 -24.94
N VAL A 76 6.26 1.64 -24.57
CA VAL A 76 7.20 2.70 -24.12
C VAL A 76 8.01 2.21 -22.93
N LYS A 77 7.36 1.55 -21.95
CA LYS A 77 8.05 1.04 -20.76
C LYS A 77 8.99 -0.12 -21.09
N ARG A 78 8.56 -1.07 -21.92
CA ARG A 78 9.39 -2.18 -22.40
C ARG A 78 10.64 -1.67 -23.12
N LEU A 79 10.46 -0.77 -24.09
CA LEU A 79 11.58 -0.20 -24.86
C LEU A 79 12.52 0.62 -23.96
N ARG A 80 12.01 1.33 -22.96
CA ARG A 80 12.88 1.99 -21.96
C ARG A 80 13.74 0.98 -21.22
N HIS A 81 13.19 -0.18 -20.85
CA HIS A 81 13.95 -1.20 -20.18
C HIS A 81 15.04 -1.79 -21.07
N GLU A 82 14.68 -2.18 -22.29
CA GLU A 82 15.62 -2.72 -23.29
C GLU A 82 16.76 -1.73 -23.61
N LEU A 83 16.48 -0.42 -23.56
CA LEU A 83 17.47 0.64 -23.75
C LEU A 83 18.24 1.04 -22.47
N GLY A 84 18.00 0.39 -21.33
CA GLY A 84 18.64 0.73 -20.05
C GLY A 84 18.20 2.08 -19.47
N LEU A 85 17.03 2.58 -19.87
CA LEU A 85 16.43 3.86 -19.43
C LEU A 85 15.46 3.69 -18.25
N THR A 86 15.18 2.45 -17.81
CA THR A 86 14.42 2.19 -16.58
C THR A 86 15.33 2.15 -15.37
N PRO A 87 14.80 2.34 -14.15
CA PRO A 87 15.56 2.15 -12.92
C PRO A 87 16.29 0.80 -12.93
N ALA A 88 17.46 0.76 -12.27
CA ALA A 88 18.21 -0.46 -12.05
C ALA A 88 17.33 -1.56 -11.42
N ARG A 89 17.75 -2.81 -11.55
CA ARG A 89 17.13 -3.95 -10.86
C ARG A 89 16.88 -3.61 -9.40
N ARG A 90 15.67 -3.89 -8.91
CA ARG A 90 15.31 -3.71 -7.50
C ARG A 90 14.69 -4.98 -6.95
N ASP A 91 15.19 -5.40 -5.80
CA ASP A 91 14.67 -6.56 -5.11
C ASP A 91 13.81 -6.07 -3.92
N PHE A 92 12.61 -6.63 -3.83
CA PHE A 92 11.64 -6.36 -2.77
C PHE A 92 11.39 -7.63 -1.96
N PHE A 93 11.07 -7.49 -0.68
CA PHE A 93 10.94 -8.64 0.21
C PHE A 93 9.76 -8.52 1.17
N LEU A 94 9.16 -9.65 1.51
CA LEU A 94 8.37 -9.79 2.73
C LEU A 94 9.27 -10.31 3.85
N PHE A 95 9.35 -9.56 4.95
CA PHE A 95 10.07 -9.92 6.17
C PHE A 95 9.13 -10.35 7.28
N GLY A 96 9.50 -11.39 8.01
CA GLY A 96 8.74 -11.91 9.17
C GLY A 96 8.60 -13.42 9.10
N SER A 97 7.86 -14.00 10.05
CA SER A 97 7.61 -15.45 10.09
C SER A 97 6.33 -15.77 10.89
N PRO A 98 5.51 -16.75 10.46
CA PRO A 98 5.62 -17.52 9.21
C PRO A 98 5.04 -16.76 8.00
N ILE A 99 5.67 -16.88 6.84
CA ILE A 99 5.30 -16.17 5.60
C ILE A 99 5.31 -17.05 4.33
N ALA A 100 5.64 -18.34 4.44
CA ALA A 100 5.63 -19.29 3.32
C ALA A 100 4.32 -19.25 2.50
N LYS A 101 3.16 -19.15 3.17
CA LYS A 101 1.83 -19.11 2.54
C LYS A 101 1.34 -17.68 2.21
N SER A 102 2.15 -16.65 2.42
CA SER A 102 1.74 -15.28 2.10
C SER A 102 1.56 -15.10 0.59
N ALA A 103 0.48 -14.41 0.21
CA ALA A 103 0.18 -14.05 -1.18
C ALA A 103 0.93 -12.79 -1.66
N SER A 104 1.58 -12.02 -0.76
CA SER A 104 2.25 -10.76 -1.12
C SER A 104 3.23 -10.91 -2.28
N PRO A 105 4.08 -11.96 -2.36
CA PRO A 105 4.97 -12.12 -3.51
C PRO A 105 4.23 -12.31 -4.84
N ALA A 106 3.14 -13.09 -4.87
CA ALA A 106 2.35 -13.24 -6.09
C ALA A 106 1.69 -11.92 -6.49
N MET A 107 1.12 -11.21 -5.51
CA MET A 107 0.45 -9.93 -5.73
C MET A 107 1.38 -8.85 -6.27
N HIS A 108 2.54 -8.63 -5.62
CA HIS A 108 3.46 -7.57 -6.04
C HIS A 108 4.17 -7.90 -7.36
N ASN A 109 4.56 -9.16 -7.59
CA ASN A 109 5.12 -9.55 -8.89
C ASN A 109 4.09 -9.37 -10.03
N ALA A 110 2.82 -9.71 -9.80
CA ALA A 110 1.76 -9.43 -10.76
C ALA A 110 1.57 -7.92 -10.99
N ALA A 111 1.63 -7.11 -9.93
CA ALA A 111 1.55 -5.65 -10.03
C ALA A 111 2.74 -5.07 -10.83
N PHE A 112 3.97 -5.49 -10.56
CA PHE A 112 5.15 -5.06 -11.31
C PHE A 112 5.05 -5.43 -12.79
N GLY A 113 4.60 -6.66 -13.09
CA GLY A 113 4.34 -7.12 -14.46
C GLY A 113 3.27 -6.29 -15.16
N ALA A 114 2.11 -6.08 -14.51
CA ALA A 114 1.02 -5.27 -15.06
C ALA A 114 1.42 -3.80 -15.28
N LEU A 115 2.29 -3.26 -14.42
CA LEU A 115 2.83 -1.91 -14.55
C LEU A 115 3.96 -1.80 -15.58
N GLY A 116 4.42 -2.92 -16.16
CA GLY A 116 5.54 -2.97 -17.11
C GLY A 116 6.88 -2.60 -16.48
N ILE A 117 7.06 -2.87 -15.19
CA ILE A 117 8.30 -2.59 -14.46
C ILE A 117 9.17 -3.85 -14.54
N ALA A 118 10.12 -3.82 -15.47
CA ALA A 118 11.06 -4.92 -15.65
C ALA A 118 12.25 -4.80 -14.68
N GLY A 119 12.76 -5.95 -14.25
CA GLY A 119 13.86 -6.05 -13.29
C GLY A 119 13.47 -5.80 -11.82
N TRP A 120 12.19 -5.64 -11.51
CA TRP A 120 11.72 -5.60 -10.12
C TRP A 120 11.14 -6.95 -9.74
N VAL A 121 11.64 -7.51 -8.64
CA VAL A 121 11.20 -8.83 -8.16
C VAL A 121 10.84 -8.77 -6.68
N TYR A 122 9.78 -9.47 -6.31
CA TYR A 122 9.33 -9.58 -4.93
C TYR A 122 9.55 -11.01 -4.40
N GLY A 123 10.38 -11.13 -3.37
CA GLY A 123 10.73 -12.37 -2.70
C GLY A 123 10.25 -12.46 -1.24
N ARG A 124 10.72 -13.50 -0.55
CA ARG A 124 10.50 -13.72 0.88
C ARG A 124 11.85 -13.73 1.60
N CYS A 125 11.87 -13.18 2.80
CA CYS A 125 12.94 -13.34 3.78
C CYS A 125 12.25 -13.79 5.08
N GLU A 126 12.08 -15.11 5.22
CA GLU A 126 11.40 -15.68 6.38
C GLU A 126 12.35 -15.74 7.56
N THR A 127 12.15 -14.84 8.51
CA THR A 127 12.99 -14.72 9.70
C THR A 127 12.23 -14.03 10.83
N THR A 128 12.61 -14.35 12.06
CA THR A 128 12.21 -13.60 13.26
C THR A 128 13.35 -12.73 13.80
N ASP A 129 14.56 -12.84 13.24
CA ASP A 129 15.72 -12.07 13.63
C ASP A 129 15.79 -10.78 12.81
N ILE A 130 15.86 -9.65 13.52
CA ILE A 130 16.01 -8.34 12.89
C ILE A 130 17.38 -8.21 12.20
N ALA A 131 18.44 -8.85 12.70
CA ALA A 131 19.77 -8.78 12.11
C ALA A 131 19.78 -9.37 10.69
N GLU A 132 19.22 -10.56 10.50
CA GLU A 132 19.08 -11.20 9.19
C GLU A 132 18.25 -10.34 8.21
N ALA A 133 17.16 -9.73 8.70
CA ALA A 133 16.37 -8.81 7.88
C ALA A 133 17.19 -7.58 7.46
N LEU A 134 18.01 -7.02 8.35
CA LEU A 134 18.85 -5.85 8.08
C LEU A 134 19.97 -6.15 7.07
N GLU A 135 20.51 -7.37 7.04
CA GLU A 135 21.47 -7.77 6.00
C GLU A 135 20.87 -7.67 4.60
N VAL A 136 19.62 -8.12 4.42
CA VAL A 136 18.90 -8.02 3.15
C VAL A 136 18.54 -6.57 2.84
N ILE A 137 18.05 -5.82 3.83
CA ILE A 137 17.72 -4.39 3.68
C ILE A 137 18.96 -3.58 3.26
N GLY A 138 20.14 -3.96 3.76
CA GLY A 138 21.43 -3.31 3.48
C GLY A 138 21.92 -3.43 2.05
N ARG A 139 21.43 -4.39 1.26
CA ARG A 139 21.85 -4.61 -0.13
C ARG A 139 21.58 -3.42 -1.03
N GLU A 140 22.45 -3.20 -2.02
CA GLU A 140 22.37 -2.08 -2.96
C GLU A 140 21.07 -2.13 -3.79
N GLU A 141 20.65 -3.33 -4.17
CA GLU A 141 19.47 -3.59 -5.00
C GLU A 141 18.16 -3.51 -4.21
N PHE A 142 18.18 -3.44 -2.86
CA PHE A 142 16.94 -3.44 -2.08
C PHE A 142 16.12 -2.16 -2.35
N GLY A 143 14.95 -2.35 -2.95
CA GLY A 143 14.00 -1.28 -3.31
C GLY A 143 12.98 -0.96 -2.22
N GLY A 144 12.70 -1.92 -1.34
CA GLY A 144 11.71 -1.80 -0.28
C GLY A 144 11.22 -3.17 0.18
N GLY A 145 10.35 -3.18 1.19
CA GLY A 145 9.82 -4.44 1.66
C GLY A 145 8.60 -4.28 2.55
N SER A 146 7.76 -5.30 2.53
CA SER A 146 6.71 -5.46 3.53
C SER A 146 7.28 -6.09 4.78
N VAL A 147 6.79 -5.67 5.94
CA VAL A 147 7.19 -6.23 7.23
C VAL A 147 5.94 -6.75 7.92
N THR A 148 5.96 -8.01 8.33
CA THR A 148 4.90 -8.64 9.12
C THR A 148 5.41 -9.04 10.50
N MET A 149 4.56 -9.68 11.29
CA MET A 149 4.92 -10.24 12.58
C MET A 149 6.19 -11.13 12.46
N PRO A 150 7.11 -11.10 13.42
CA PRO A 150 7.13 -10.24 14.62
C PRO A 150 7.86 -8.90 14.44
N LEU A 151 8.33 -8.57 13.22
CA LEU A 151 9.35 -7.54 12.99
C LEU A 151 8.83 -6.10 12.88
N LYS A 152 7.51 -5.88 12.88
CA LYS A 152 6.93 -4.54 12.63
C LYS A 152 7.41 -3.44 13.58
N GLU A 153 7.62 -3.79 14.86
CA GLU A 153 8.14 -2.84 15.86
C GLU A 153 9.68 -2.82 15.84
N ALA A 154 10.30 -3.99 15.69
CA ALA A 154 11.75 -4.17 15.71
C ALA A 154 12.48 -3.42 14.58
N VAL A 155 11.84 -3.24 13.42
CA VAL A 155 12.45 -2.54 12.28
C VAL A 155 12.48 -1.01 12.42
N MET A 156 11.63 -0.44 13.29
CA MET A 156 11.45 1.01 13.40
C MET A 156 12.74 1.77 13.73
N PRO A 157 13.58 1.34 14.69
CA PRO A 157 14.80 2.06 15.05
C PRO A 157 15.83 2.13 13.91
N HIS A 158 15.67 1.29 12.88
CA HIS A 158 16.57 1.22 11.72
C HIS A 158 16.10 2.07 10.54
N MET A 159 14.93 2.71 10.64
CA MET A 159 14.44 3.63 9.62
C MET A 159 15.04 5.01 9.86
N ALA A 160 15.58 5.62 8.80
CA ALA A 160 16.10 6.99 8.87
C ALA A 160 14.96 8.00 9.04
N GLU A 161 13.81 7.72 8.44
CA GLU A 161 12.59 8.52 8.57
C GLU A 161 11.37 7.62 8.77
N LEU A 162 10.39 8.14 9.49
CA LEU A 162 9.10 7.49 9.69
C LEU A 162 7.98 8.44 9.26
N SER A 163 6.94 7.90 8.62
CA SER A 163 5.70 8.63 8.45
C SER A 163 5.08 8.99 9.80
N ASP A 164 4.27 10.05 9.83
CA ASP A 164 3.52 10.44 11.02
C ASP A 164 2.62 9.30 11.53
N SER A 165 2.02 8.54 10.62
CA SER A 165 1.21 7.36 10.98
C SER A 165 2.06 6.27 11.59
N ALA A 166 3.20 5.89 11.00
CA ALA A 166 4.06 4.85 11.56
C ALA A 166 4.60 5.22 12.95
N ARG A 167 4.96 6.49 13.15
CA ARG A 167 5.40 7.02 14.44
C ARG A 167 4.29 6.95 15.49
N ARG A 168 3.08 7.39 15.16
CA ARG A 168 1.91 7.35 16.07
C ARG A 168 1.39 5.95 16.34
N ILE A 169 1.51 5.05 15.36
CA ILE A 169 1.10 3.65 15.51
C ILE A 169 2.14 2.86 16.30
N GLY A 170 3.41 3.26 16.27
CA GLY A 170 4.48 2.47 16.89
C GLY A 170 4.74 1.15 16.15
N ALA A 171 4.52 1.11 14.84
CA ALA A 171 4.83 -0.06 14.00
C ALA A 171 5.03 0.32 12.52
N VAL A 172 5.97 -0.33 11.84
CA VAL A 172 6.23 -0.22 10.40
C VAL A 172 5.87 -1.54 9.72
N ASN A 173 5.00 -1.49 8.70
CA ASN A 173 4.74 -2.64 7.83
C ASN A 173 5.31 -2.45 6.41
N THR A 174 5.87 -1.27 6.12
CA THR A 174 6.31 -0.89 4.76
C THR A 174 7.62 -0.13 4.84
N ILE A 175 8.66 -0.65 4.20
CA ILE A 175 9.97 -0.02 4.05
C ILE A 175 10.08 0.47 2.61
N VAL A 176 10.51 1.71 2.42
CA VAL A 176 10.81 2.30 1.12
C VAL A 176 12.27 2.73 1.10
N ALA A 177 13.06 2.16 0.19
CA ALA A 177 14.42 2.63 -0.03
C ALA A 177 14.42 3.74 -1.08
N ARG A 178 14.90 4.92 -0.69
CA ARG A 178 15.03 6.10 -1.57
C ARG A 178 16.49 6.42 -1.80
N THR A 179 16.83 6.86 -3.00
CA THR A 179 18.14 7.46 -3.30
C THR A 179 17.96 8.97 -3.34
N LEU A 180 18.64 9.68 -2.45
CA LEU A 180 18.65 11.14 -2.39
C LEU A 180 19.65 11.71 -3.40
N ALA A 181 19.59 13.04 -3.60
CA ALA A 181 20.63 13.77 -4.32
C ALA A 181 22.01 13.48 -3.71
N GLY A 182 23.00 13.18 -4.55
CA GLY A 182 24.34 12.76 -4.11
C GLY A 182 24.48 11.25 -3.83
N GLY A 183 23.47 10.43 -4.16
CA GLY A 183 23.56 8.96 -4.10
C GLY A 183 23.35 8.36 -2.71
N LYS A 184 23.15 9.19 -1.68
CA LYS A 184 22.88 8.71 -0.31
C LYS A 184 21.54 7.97 -0.26
N ARG A 185 21.56 6.78 0.32
CA ARG A 185 20.37 5.95 0.53
C ARG A 185 19.65 6.34 1.82
N LEU A 186 18.32 6.40 1.75
CA LEU A 186 17.43 6.69 2.87
C LEU A 186 16.37 5.59 2.98
N LEU A 187 16.22 5.04 4.19
CA LEU A 187 15.16 4.09 4.50
C LEU A 187 14.01 4.81 5.19
N PHE A 188 12.86 4.83 4.52
CA PHE A 188 11.63 5.42 5.02
C PHE A 188 10.67 4.32 5.48
N GLY A 189 10.23 4.37 6.73
CA GLY A 189 9.25 3.46 7.29
C GLY A 189 7.83 4.05 7.28
N ASP A 190 6.87 3.24 6.83
CA ASP A 190 5.44 3.57 6.87
C ASP A 190 4.60 2.40 7.38
N ASN A 191 3.32 2.69 7.63
CA ASN A 191 2.30 1.74 8.00
C ASN A 191 1.10 1.90 7.04
N THR A 192 0.83 0.90 6.20
CA THR A 192 -0.31 0.88 5.27
C THR A 192 -1.50 0.09 5.81
N ASP A 193 -1.34 -0.69 6.89
CA ASP A 193 -2.43 -1.45 7.50
C ASP A 193 -3.57 -0.54 7.96
N TRP A 194 -3.25 0.60 8.58
CA TRP A 194 -4.30 1.53 9.05
C TRP A 194 -5.08 2.17 7.91
N VAL A 195 -4.42 2.39 6.75
CA VAL A 195 -5.07 2.94 5.55
C VAL A 195 -6.10 1.92 5.06
N ALA A 196 -5.71 0.64 5.00
CA ALA A 196 -6.59 -0.44 4.59
C ALA A 196 -7.80 -0.59 5.51
N VAL A 197 -7.58 -0.67 6.84
CA VAL A 197 -8.68 -0.77 7.81
C VAL A 197 -9.63 0.42 7.68
N ARG A 198 -9.09 1.64 7.62
CA ARG A 198 -9.91 2.86 7.50
C ARG A 198 -10.75 2.82 6.23
N ASN A 199 -10.16 2.58 5.07
CA ASN A 199 -10.88 2.63 3.79
C ASN A 199 -11.97 1.57 3.71
N LEU A 200 -11.66 0.34 4.13
CA LEU A 200 -12.61 -0.77 4.06
C LEU A 200 -13.80 -0.56 5.01
N VAL A 201 -13.61 0.17 6.11
CA VAL A 201 -14.65 0.42 7.13
C VAL A 201 -15.39 1.74 6.89
N GLN A 202 -14.76 2.78 6.35
CA GLN A 202 -15.28 4.15 6.33
C GLN A 202 -16.63 4.27 5.61
N ASP A 203 -16.75 3.74 4.41
CA ASP A 203 -17.98 3.87 3.62
C ASP A 203 -19.13 3.09 4.25
N ARG A 204 -18.84 1.92 4.81
CA ARG A 204 -19.81 1.09 5.53
C ARG A 204 -20.31 1.77 6.81
N VAL A 205 -19.40 2.41 7.56
CA VAL A 205 -19.77 3.19 8.75
C VAL A 205 -20.63 4.39 8.37
N CYS A 206 -20.30 5.10 7.29
CA CYS A 206 -21.12 6.19 6.78
C CYS A 206 -22.53 5.70 6.42
N ALA A 207 -22.65 4.61 5.66
CA ALA A 207 -23.93 4.01 5.28
C ALA A 207 -24.74 3.56 6.51
N ARG A 208 -24.09 2.91 7.49
CA ARG A 208 -24.75 2.51 8.74
C ARG A 208 -25.27 3.71 9.52
N ARG A 209 -24.45 4.75 9.69
CA ARG A 209 -24.82 5.98 10.40
C ARG A 209 -26.04 6.68 9.77
N LEU A 210 -26.11 6.71 8.44
CA LEU A 210 -27.30 7.24 7.74
C LEU A 210 -28.56 6.43 8.05
N ARG A 211 -28.42 5.12 8.21
CA ARG A 211 -29.53 4.19 8.49
C ARG A 211 -29.97 4.20 9.96
N THR A 212 -29.04 4.40 10.90
CA THR A 212 -29.29 4.33 12.35
C THR A 212 -29.40 5.70 13.02
N GLY A 213 -29.10 6.80 12.31
CA GLY A 213 -29.17 8.16 12.84
C GLY A 213 -28.09 8.53 13.86
N GLY A 214 -27.03 7.73 14.01
CA GLY A 214 -26.02 7.95 15.05
C GLY A 214 -24.68 7.27 14.79
N ASP A 215 -23.65 7.72 15.51
CA ASP A 215 -22.29 7.17 15.42
C ASP A 215 -22.22 5.74 15.94
N CYS A 216 -21.37 4.93 15.31
CA CYS A 216 -21.20 3.51 15.57
C CYS A 216 -20.23 3.28 16.73
N THR A 217 -20.66 2.52 17.74
CA THR A 217 -19.72 1.98 18.74
C THR A 217 -18.83 0.93 18.06
N ALA A 218 -17.52 1.06 18.23
CA ALA A 218 -16.54 0.13 17.67
C ALA A 218 -15.86 -0.70 18.78
N VAL A 219 -15.60 -1.97 18.47
CA VAL A 219 -14.84 -2.90 19.30
C VAL A 219 -13.61 -3.37 18.51
N LEU A 220 -12.44 -3.25 19.12
CA LEU A 220 -11.19 -3.83 18.64
C LEU A 220 -10.87 -5.07 19.48
N VAL A 221 -10.65 -6.20 18.81
CA VAL A 221 -10.32 -7.48 19.44
C VAL A 221 -8.86 -7.83 19.10
N GLY A 222 -7.99 -7.70 20.11
CA GLY A 222 -6.54 -7.93 20.01
C GLY A 222 -5.71 -6.72 20.46
N ALA A 223 -4.42 -6.96 20.72
CA ALA A 223 -3.46 -5.93 21.15
C ALA A 223 -2.03 -6.17 20.57
N GLY A 224 -1.95 -6.57 19.30
CA GLY A 224 -0.70 -6.72 18.55
C GLY A 224 -0.40 -5.53 17.62
N GLY A 225 0.65 -5.61 16.79
CA GLY A 225 1.02 -4.54 15.85
C GLY A 225 -0.10 -4.18 14.86
N THR A 226 -0.86 -5.16 14.38
CA THR A 226 -2.06 -4.92 13.55
C THR A 226 -3.18 -4.25 14.35
N ALA A 227 -3.31 -4.54 15.65
CA ALA A 227 -4.28 -3.90 16.53
C ALA A 227 -3.97 -2.40 16.72
N LYS A 228 -2.69 -2.03 16.87
CA LYS A 228 -2.26 -0.62 16.92
C LYS A 228 -2.67 0.13 15.66
N ALA A 229 -2.43 -0.45 14.48
CA ALA A 229 -2.86 0.13 13.20
C ALA A 229 -4.40 0.21 13.07
N ALA A 230 -5.12 -0.82 13.50
CA ALA A 230 -6.59 -0.84 13.50
C ALA A 230 -7.19 0.19 14.48
N MET A 231 -6.61 0.34 15.67
CA MET A 231 -6.99 1.35 16.66
C MET A 231 -6.79 2.76 16.08
N TYR A 232 -5.63 3.02 15.49
CA TYR A 232 -5.35 4.29 14.82
C TYR A 232 -6.34 4.56 13.67
N ALA A 233 -6.64 3.55 12.85
CA ALA A 233 -7.61 3.65 11.77
C ALA A 233 -9.01 4.01 12.30
N LEU A 234 -9.52 3.27 13.29
CA LEU A 234 -10.83 3.52 13.91
C LEU A 234 -10.90 4.91 14.55
N CYS A 235 -9.82 5.40 15.17
CA CYS A 235 -9.74 6.76 15.71
C CYS A 235 -9.86 7.86 14.63
N LYS A 236 -9.50 7.53 13.38
CA LYS A 236 -9.56 8.41 12.20
C LYS A 236 -10.82 8.20 11.36
N THR A 237 -11.56 7.11 11.56
CA THR A 237 -12.80 6.82 10.84
C THR A 237 -13.93 7.73 11.32
N ARG A 238 -14.53 8.48 10.39
CA ARG A 238 -15.67 9.36 10.69
C ARG A 238 -16.91 8.52 10.98
N GLY A 239 -17.68 8.93 11.99
CA GLY A 239 -18.88 8.21 12.42
C GLY A 239 -18.63 7.04 13.35
N VAL A 240 -17.38 6.79 13.77
CA VAL A 240 -17.05 5.89 14.89
C VAL A 240 -17.08 6.69 16.20
N ARG A 241 -17.88 6.22 17.15
CA ARG A 241 -17.99 6.79 18.50
C ARG A 241 -16.73 6.52 19.29
N LYS A 242 -16.26 7.53 20.03
CA LYS A 242 -15.16 7.43 20.99
C LYS A 242 -15.70 7.38 22.42
N PRO A 243 -15.03 6.68 23.36
CA PRO A 243 -13.82 5.86 23.15
C PRO A 243 -14.13 4.54 22.40
N ILE A 244 -13.13 4.01 21.70
CA ILE A 244 -13.19 2.67 21.09
C ILE A 244 -13.00 1.63 22.19
N LEU A 245 -13.82 0.57 22.19
CA LEU A 245 -13.69 -0.52 23.15
C LEU A 245 -12.58 -1.46 22.70
N VAL A 246 -11.65 -1.81 23.61
CA VAL A 246 -10.52 -2.68 23.32
C VAL A 246 -10.62 -3.92 24.19
N TYR A 247 -10.74 -5.08 23.56
CA TYR A 247 -10.69 -6.38 24.23
C TYR A 247 -9.42 -7.12 23.85
N ASN A 248 -8.73 -7.68 24.83
CA ASN A 248 -7.61 -8.59 24.60
C ASN A 248 -7.55 -9.64 25.71
N ARG A 249 -7.19 -10.89 25.37
CA ARG A 249 -7.08 -12.01 26.34
C ARG A 249 -6.22 -11.66 27.55
N THR A 250 -5.11 -10.97 27.32
CA THR A 250 -4.28 -10.40 28.39
C THR A 250 -4.73 -8.95 28.61
N ALA A 251 -5.49 -8.71 29.68
CA ALA A 251 -6.13 -7.42 29.95
C ALA A 251 -5.13 -6.24 30.00
N SER A 252 -3.94 -6.43 30.57
CA SER A 252 -2.92 -5.39 30.65
C SER A 252 -2.45 -4.88 29.28
N ARG A 253 -2.40 -5.76 28.27
CA ARG A 253 -2.06 -5.36 26.88
C ARG A 253 -3.17 -4.58 26.21
N GLY A 254 -4.43 -4.95 26.47
CA GLY A 254 -5.59 -4.20 25.99
C GLY A 254 -5.68 -2.82 26.64
N GLN A 255 -5.37 -2.74 27.95
CA GLN A 255 -5.28 -1.49 28.69
C GLN A 255 -4.18 -0.59 28.15
N ALA A 256 -2.96 -1.09 27.95
CA ALA A 256 -1.86 -0.30 27.39
C ALA A 256 -2.22 0.30 26.02
N LEU A 257 -2.85 -0.49 25.13
CA LEU A 257 -3.30 0.01 23.83
C LEU A 257 -4.44 1.05 23.96
N ALA A 258 -5.37 0.84 24.88
CA ALA A 258 -6.43 1.81 25.14
C ALA A 258 -5.87 3.13 25.67
N ASP A 259 -4.93 3.09 26.62
CA ASP A 259 -4.31 4.28 27.20
C ASP A 259 -3.52 5.07 26.15
N GLU A 260 -2.79 4.38 25.27
CA GLU A 260 -1.99 5.00 24.21
C GLU A 260 -2.85 5.79 23.19
N PHE A 261 -4.06 5.30 22.87
CA PHE A 261 -4.91 5.87 21.81
C PHE A 261 -6.21 6.53 22.31
N GLY A 262 -6.43 6.62 23.63
CA GLY A 262 -7.67 7.15 24.21
C GLY A 262 -8.89 6.23 24.00
N GLY A 263 -8.66 4.91 24.01
CA GLY A 263 -9.69 3.88 24.02
C GLY A 263 -10.21 3.56 25.43
N LYS A 264 -11.03 2.51 25.53
CA LYS A 264 -11.49 1.94 26.80
C LYS A 264 -11.26 0.44 26.78
N SER A 265 -10.39 -0.04 27.66
CA SER A 265 -10.19 -1.48 27.84
C SER A 265 -11.45 -2.11 28.44
N ILE A 266 -11.81 -3.29 27.95
CA ILE A 266 -12.90 -4.11 28.45
C ILE A 266 -12.40 -5.53 28.71
N THR A 267 -12.95 -6.17 29.74
CA THR A 267 -12.53 -7.52 30.17
C THR A 267 -13.42 -8.63 29.61
N SER A 268 -14.57 -8.29 29.06
CA SER A 268 -15.51 -9.24 28.45
C SER A 268 -16.18 -8.63 27.22
N LEU A 269 -16.44 -9.48 26.23
CA LEU A 269 -17.26 -9.16 25.06
C LEU A 269 -18.74 -9.52 25.27
N GLU A 270 -19.06 -10.26 26.33
CA GLU A 270 -20.43 -10.68 26.66
C GLU A 270 -21.27 -9.49 27.14
N GLY A 271 -22.55 -9.48 26.75
CA GLY A 271 -23.53 -8.45 27.13
C GLY A 271 -23.33 -7.10 26.45
N LEU A 272 -22.34 -6.94 25.57
CA LEU A 272 -22.20 -5.74 24.76
C LEU A 272 -23.35 -5.64 23.75
N THR A 273 -24.01 -4.48 23.72
CA THR A 273 -25.11 -4.18 22.81
C THR A 273 -24.82 -2.92 21.99
N GLY A 274 -25.49 -2.78 20.84
CA GLY A 274 -25.35 -1.59 19.99
C GLY A 274 -23.99 -1.42 19.32
N VAL A 275 -23.18 -2.48 19.24
CA VAL A 275 -21.90 -2.47 18.53
C VAL A 275 -22.15 -2.41 17.02
N GLY A 276 -21.59 -1.39 16.37
CA GLY A 276 -21.75 -1.16 14.93
C GLY A 276 -20.57 -1.64 14.11
N VAL A 277 -19.38 -1.74 14.71
CA VAL A 277 -18.13 -2.15 14.05
C VAL A 277 -17.34 -3.07 14.97
N ILE A 278 -16.82 -4.16 14.42
CA ILE A 278 -15.85 -5.05 15.07
C ILE A 278 -14.64 -5.17 14.16
N VAL A 279 -13.45 -4.96 14.72
CA VAL A 279 -12.18 -5.25 14.05
C VAL A 279 -11.46 -6.31 14.85
N SER A 280 -11.33 -7.51 14.29
CA SER A 280 -10.54 -8.61 14.84
C SER A 280 -9.14 -8.60 14.26
N THR A 281 -8.15 -8.59 15.13
CA THR A 281 -6.73 -8.75 14.76
C THR A 281 -6.08 -9.94 15.45
N ILE A 282 -6.90 -10.81 16.04
CA ILE A 282 -6.45 -12.04 16.67
C ILE A 282 -6.34 -13.16 15.63
N PRO A 283 -5.51 -14.18 15.88
CA PRO A 283 -5.41 -15.30 14.97
C PRO A 283 -6.65 -16.23 15.09
N PRO A 284 -6.89 -17.11 14.10
CA PRO A 284 -8.08 -17.95 14.03
C PRO A 284 -8.41 -18.77 15.27
N GLU A 285 -7.38 -19.23 15.99
CA GLU A 285 -7.50 -20.02 17.22
C GLU A 285 -8.15 -19.22 18.37
N GLY A 286 -8.17 -17.89 18.27
CA GLY A 286 -8.81 -17.01 19.25
C GLY A 286 -10.24 -16.60 18.88
N HIS A 287 -10.75 -16.98 17.71
CA HIS A 287 -12.03 -16.47 17.18
C HIS A 287 -13.25 -16.83 18.05
N GLU A 288 -13.16 -17.87 18.87
CA GLU A 288 -14.20 -18.25 19.84
C GLU A 288 -14.44 -17.16 20.89
N ALA A 289 -13.48 -16.28 21.15
CA ALA A 289 -13.64 -15.18 22.10
C ALA A 289 -14.71 -14.17 21.68
N ILE A 290 -15.07 -14.09 20.39
CA ILE A 290 -16.12 -13.21 19.89
C ILE A 290 -17.44 -13.98 19.93
N PRO A 291 -18.40 -13.60 20.79
CA PRO A 291 -19.63 -14.37 21.00
C PRO A 291 -20.67 -14.13 19.90
N GLU A 292 -21.56 -15.10 19.68
CA GLU A 292 -22.67 -14.98 18.72
C GLU A 292 -23.62 -13.82 19.05
N SER A 293 -23.80 -13.52 20.34
CA SER A 293 -24.61 -12.38 20.82
C SER A 293 -24.13 -11.06 20.22
N LEU A 294 -22.82 -10.90 20.04
CA LEU A 294 -22.22 -9.71 19.46
C LEU A 294 -22.38 -9.67 17.93
N LEU A 295 -22.32 -10.83 17.27
CA LEU A 295 -22.54 -10.97 15.82
C LEU A 295 -24.03 -10.77 15.44
N ALA A 296 -24.95 -11.19 16.30
CA ALA A 296 -26.40 -11.04 16.09
C ALA A 296 -26.85 -9.57 15.97
N GLY A 297 -26.05 -8.62 16.47
CA GLY A 297 -26.26 -7.19 16.25
C GLY A 297 -26.00 -6.70 14.81
N ASN A 298 -25.63 -7.61 13.90
CA ASN A 298 -25.26 -7.35 12.52
C ASN A 298 -24.27 -6.16 12.39
N PRO A 299 -23.10 -6.23 13.03
CA PRO A 299 -22.06 -5.21 12.88
C PRO A 299 -21.36 -5.32 11.52
N ILE A 300 -20.62 -4.26 11.18
CA ILE A 300 -19.54 -4.36 10.19
C ILE A 300 -18.40 -5.16 10.86
N MET A 301 -18.00 -6.28 10.28
CA MET A 301 -16.99 -7.17 10.84
C MET A 301 -15.76 -7.22 9.93
N LEU A 302 -14.64 -6.66 10.37
CA LEU A 302 -13.34 -6.84 9.73
C LEU A 302 -12.53 -7.88 10.48
N ASP A 303 -12.08 -8.91 9.78
CA ASP A 303 -11.12 -9.90 10.29
C ASP A 303 -9.80 -9.74 9.54
N ALA A 304 -8.72 -9.41 10.25
CA ALA A 304 -7.40 -9.27 9.66
C ALA A 304 -6.78 -10.62 9.24
N SER A 305 -7.32 -11.74 9.73
CA SER A 305 -6.86 -13.07 9.33
C SER A 305 -7.26 -13.40 7.90
N TYR A 306 -6.28 -13.77 7.06
CA TYR A 306 -6.47 -14.05 5.64
C TYR A 306 -6.22 -15.53 5.27
N MET A 307 -6.53 -16.46 6.18
CA MET A 307 -6.33 -17.89 5.93
C MET A 307 -7.02 -18.39 4.64
N PRO A 308 -6.34 -19.21 3.82
CA PRO A 308 -6.98 -19.89 2.70
C PRO A 308 -8.20 -20.69 3.16
N GLY A 309 -9.34 -20.54 2.47
CA GLY A 309 -10.61 -21.22 2.83
C GLY A 309 -11.50 -20.49 3.84
N GLY A 310 -11.10 -19.27 4.24
CA GLY A 310 -11.90 -18.36 5.08
C GLY A 310 -11.84 -18.68 6.56
N ALA A 311 -11.61 -17.64 7.37
CA ALA A 311 -11.49 -17.79 8.81
C ALA A 311 -12.83 -18.18 9.50
N PRO A 312 -12.79 -18.92 10.62
CA PRO A 312 -14.00 -19.29 11.36
C PRO A 312 -14.90 -18.11 11.73
N LEU A 313 -14.31 -16.98 12.14
CA LEU A 313 -15.04 -15.76 12.47
C LEU A 313 -15.79 -15.18 11.28
N THR A 314 -15.15 -15.12 10.11
CA THR A 314 -15.76 -14.64 8.87
C THR A 314 -17.00 -15.48 8.52
N LYS A 315 -16.92 -16.81 8.68
CA LYS A 315 -18.05 -17.73 8.41
C LYS A 315 -19.22 -17.50 9.39
N ARG A 316 -18.92 -17.40 10.69
CA ARG A 316 -19.91 -17.12 11.74
C ARG A 316 -20.58 -15.77 11.53
N ALA A 317 -19.80 -14.73 11.23
CA ALA A 317 -20.30 -13.39 10.98
C ALA A 317 -21.22 -13.34 9.74
N LEU A 318 -20.85 -14.02 8.65
CA LEU A 318 -21.71 -14.15 7.47
C LEU A 318 -23.03 -14.87 7.80
N ALA A 319 -22.98 -15.97 8.56
CA ALA A 319 -24.18 -16.71 8.99
C ALA A 319 -25.10 -15.86 9.88
N ALA A 320 -24.53 -14.97 10.71
CA ALA A 320 -25.25 -13.99 11.52
C ALA A 320 -25.73 -12.75 10.73
N GLY A 321 -25.44 -12.67 9.42
CA GLY A 321 -25.86 -11.57 8.54
C GLY A 321 -25.02 -10.30 8.63
N CYS A 322 -23.82 -10.36 9.22
CA CYS A 322 -22.89 -9.23 9.33
C CYS A 322 -22.43 -8.71 7.95
N ASP A 323 -22.04 -7.44 7.88
CA ASP A 323 -21.30 -6.89 6.73
C ASP A 323 -19.81 -7.22 6.88
N VAL A 324 -19.37 -8.28 6.22
CA VAL A 324 -18.07 -8.89 6.46
C VAL A 324 -16.98 -8.38 5.51
N ILE A 325 -15.85 -8.04 6.11
CA ILE A 325 -14.59 -7.65 5.47
C ILE A 325 -13.55 -8.73 5.82
N ALA A 326 -13.41 -9.70 4.94
CA ALA A 326 -12.43 -10.77 5.12
C ALA A 326 -10.98 -10.27 4.96
N GLY A 327 -10.03 -10.95 5.61
CA GLY A 327 -8.61 -10.59 5.59
C GLY A 327 -7.98 -10.44 4.21
N PRO A 328 -8.35 -11.22 3.17
CA PRO A 328 -7.82 -10.99 1.82
C PRO A 328 -8.12 -9.60 1.27
N HIS A 329 -9.24 -8.97 1.64
CA HIS A 329 -9.52 -7.58 1.27
C HIS A 329 -8.56 -6.61 1.95
N MET A 330 -8.31 -6.79 3.25
CA MET A 330 -7.32 -5.99 3.97
C MET A 330 -5.92 -6.18 3.40
N LEU A 331 -5.53 -7.43 3.10
CA LEU A 331 -4.23 -7.75 2.49
C LEU A 331 -4.06 -7.09 1.12
N PHE A 332 -5.10 -7.13 0.28
CA PHE A 332 -5.10 -6.49 -1.03
C PHE A 332 -4.99 -4.97 -0.92
N GLU A 333 -5.83 -4.36 -0.09
CA GLU A 333 -5.87 -2.91 0.09
C GLU A 333 -4.52 -2.38 0.61
N GLN A 334 -3.95 -2.99 1.65
CA GLN A 334 -2.66 -2.55 2.19
C GLN A 334 -1.50 -2.74 1.19
N ALA A 335 -1.55 -3.79 0.35
CA ALA A 335 -0.52 -4.10 -0.63
C ALA A 335 -0.57 -3.14 -1.84
N THR A 336 -1.76 -2.67 -2.20
CA THR A 336 -1.93 -1.62 -3.22
C THR A 336 -1.20 -0.36 -2.77
N TYR A 337 -1.43 0.08 -1.53
CA TYR A 337 -0.72 1.24 -0.98
C TYR A 337 0.80 1.05 -0.90
N GLN A 338 1.27 -0.15 -0.56
CA GLN A 338 2.70 -0.47 -0.62
C GLN A 338 3.27 -0.33 -2.03
N SER A 339 2.57 -0.89 -3.01
CA SER A 339 2.95 -0.83 -4.43
C SER A 339 2.98 0.62 -4.92
N GLU A 340 2.01 1.45 -4.53
CA GLU A 340 2.02 2.88 -4.82
C GLU A 340 3.24 3.58 -4.21
N ARG A 341 3.62 3.26 -2.97
CA ARG A 341 4.80 3.86 -2.31
C ARG A 341 6.12 3.48 -2.97
N TRP A 342 6.21 2.29 -3.56
CA TRP A 342 7.42 1.85 -4.26
C TRP A 342 7.46 2.33 -5.70
N THR A 343 6.33 2.29 -6.40
CA THR A 343 6.28 2.51 -7.86
C THR A 343 5.84 3.92 -8.25
N GLY A 344 5.20 4.66 -7.34
CA GLY A 344 4.54 5.93 -7.62
C GLY A 344 3.30 5.81 -8.51
N ARG A 345 2.73 4.60 -8.63
CA ARG A 345 1.62 4.26 -9.53
C ARG A 345 0.62 3.35 -8.86
#